data_AF-A0A535PZR3-F1
#
_entry.id   AF-A0A535PZR3-F1
#
_cell.length_a   1.000
_cell.length_b   1.000
_cell.length_c   1.000
_cell.angle_alpha   90.00
_cell.angle_beta   90.00
_cell.angle_gamma   90.00
#
_symmetry.space_group_name_H-M   'P 1'
#
loop_
_entity.id
_entity.type
_entity.pdbx_description
1 polymer ?
#
loop_
_entity_poly.entity_id
_entity_poly.type
_entity_poly.pdbx_seq_one_letter_code
_entity_poly.pdbx_strand_id
1 'polypeptide(L)'
;MAKGFSRRLFGFACAAFVSLVPAVSQVAPAQAAGTGTLFAITGINQSVLSRLDPATGVVSPIEDLAGPNQGQLGTLTGDPATHRLFTVRTSVTFVPPSSINITNEVLTINSQDGTVITTKQVNAPVNQVVFDSASSTLFLLGSNGISRLDPATGATTPVASLSGFC
;
A
#
# COMPACT_ATOMS: atom_id res chain seq x y z
N MET A 1 28.57 -58.19 -28.92
CA MET A 1 27.37 -57.32 -28.99
C MET A 1 27.14 -56.67 -27.63
N ALA A 2 27.63 -55.46 -27.36
CA ALA A 2 27.35 -54.75 -26.08
C ALA A 2 27.58 -53.22 -26.11
N LYS A 3 27.81 -52.60 -27.28
CA LYS A 3 28.14 -51.16 -27.36
C LYS A 3 26.93 -50.24 -27.60
N GLY A 4 25.77 -50.78 -27.93
CA GLY A 4 24.56 -50.00 -28.26
C GLY A 4 23.68 -49.64 -27.06
N PHE A 5 23.78 -50.39 -25.95
CA PHE A 5 22.86 -50.26 -24.81
C PHE A 5 23.24 -49.11 -23.87
N SER A 6 24.54 -48.82 -23.68
CA SER A 6 24.97 -47.74 -22.77
C SER A 6 24.73 -46.34 -23.31
N ARG A 7 24.81 -46.14 -24.65
CA ARG A 7 24.55 -44.83 -25.29
C ARG A 7 23.08 -44.41 -25.19
N ARG A 8 22.16 -45.38 -25.22
CA ARG A 8 20.71 -45.10 -25.08
C ARG A 8 20.35 -44.77 -23.64
N LEU A 9 20.91 -45.48 -22.65
CA LEU A 9 20.70 -45.15 -21.23
C LEU A 9 21.22 -43.75 -20.85
N PHE A 10 22.37 -43.34 -21.38
CA PHE A 10 22.95 -42.02 -21.09
C PHE A 10 22.11 -40.88 -21.71
N GLY A 11 21.57 -41.08 -22.91
CA GLY A 11 20.68 -40.12 -23.57
C GLY A 11 19.35 -39.91 -22.83
N PHE A 12 18.75 -40.99 -22.31
CA PHE A 12 17.54 -40.91 -21.49
C PHE A 12 17.79 -40.20 -20.15
N ALA A 13 18.95 -40.43 -19.52
CA ALA A 13 19.32 -39.75 -18.27
C ALA A 13 19.49 -38.23 -18.48
N CYS A 14 20.15 -37.78 -19.55
CA CYS A 14 20.29 -36.35 -19.85
C CYS A 14 18.95 -35.70 -20.23
N ALA A 15 18.07 -36.38 -20.97
CA ALA A 15 16.75 -35.85 -21.33
C ALA A 15 15.83 -35.71 -20.10
N ALA A 16 15.89 -36.66 -19.16
CA ALA A 16 15.16 -36.57 -17.90
C ALA A 16 15.68 -35.43 -17.01
N PHE A 17 16.98 -35.18 -16.98
CA PHE A 17 17.55 -34.06 -16.23
C PHE A 17 17.14 -32.69 -16.80
N VAL A 18 17.07 -32.53 -18.12
CA VAL A 18 16.69 -31.27 -18.77
C VAL A 18 15.19 -30.98 -18.65
N SER A 19 14.33 -31.99 -18.63
CA SER A 19 12.87 -31.80 -18.45
C SER A 19 12.45 -31.52 -17.00
N LEU A 20 13.30 -31.85 -16.02
CA LEU A 20 13.06 -31.57 -14.60
C LEU A 20 13.51 -30.17 -14.17
N VAL A 21 14.46 -29.53 -14.87
CA VAL A 21 14.97 -28.19 -14.48
C VAL A 21 13.87 -27.12 -14.36
N PRO A 22 12.87 -27.01 -15.26
CA PRO A 22 11.82 -25.98 -15.13
C PRO A 22 10.92 -26.20 -13.91
N ALA A 23 10.77 -27.44 -13.45
CA ALA A 23 9.94 -27.78 -12.29
C ALA A 23 10.63 -27.43 -10.96
N VAL A 24 11.97 -27.41 -10.92
CA VAL A 24 12.74 -26.97 -9.73
C VAL A 24 13.06 -25.48 -9.77
N SER A 25 12.94 -24.82 -10.94
CA SER A 25 13.14 -23.37 -11.10
C SER A 25 11.86 -22.55 -11.04
N GLN A 26 10.70 -23.16 -10.74
CA GLN A 26 9.54 -22.35 -10.38
C GLN A 26 9.90 -21.61 -9.09
N VAL A 27 9.92 -20.28 -9.17
CA VAL A 27 9.96 -19.42 -7.99
C VAL A 27 8.82 -19.89 -7.11
N ALA A 28 9.14 -20.53 -5.98
CA ALA A 28 8.13 -20.88 -5.01
C ALA A 28 7.36 -19.60 -4.71
N PRO A 29 6.01 -19.60 -4.73
CA PRO A 29 5.27 -18.42 -4.28
C PRO A 29 5.83 -18.09 -2.91
N ALA A 30 6.34 -16.86 -2.76
CA ALA A 30 6.89 -16.40 -1.50
C ALA A 30 5.75 -16.45 -0.49
N GLN A 31 5.68 -17.52 0.28
CA GLN A 31 4.80 -17.60 1.42
C GLN A 31 5.34 -16.60 2.42
N ALA A 32 4.80 -15.39 2.39
CA ALA A 32 4.96 -14.47 3.49
C ALA A 32 4.39 -15.19 4.72
N ALA A 33 5.27 -15.64 5.61
CA ALA A 33 4.91 -16.18 6.92
C ALA A 33 4.44 -15.03 7.83
N GLY A 34 3.49 -14.23 7.34
CA GLY A 34 2.88 -13.14 8.08
C GLY A 34 1.50 -13.57 8.55
N THR A 35 1.29 -13.62 9.86
CA THR A 35 -0.06 -13.68 10.45
C THR A 35 -0.87 -12.39 10.23
N GLY A 36 -0.35 -11.44 9.45
CA GLY A 36 -0.95 -10.15 9.17
C GLY A 36 -1.74 -10.12 7.88
N THR A 37 -2.67 -9.18 7.76
CA THR A 37 -3.40 -8.90 6.52
C THR A 37 -2.64 -7.87 5.70
N LEU A 38 -2.45 -8.13 4.41
CA LEU A 38 -1.88 -7.16 3.48
C LEU A 38 -3.02 -6.32 2.88
N PHE A 39 -2.88 -5.00 3.01
CA PHE A 39 -3.80 -4.02 2.45
C PHE A 39 -3.15 -3.27 1.30
N ALA A 40 -3.96 -2.90 0.32
CA ALA A 40 -3.53 -2.14 -0.85
C ALA A 40 -4.57 -1.06 -1.20
N ILE A 41 -4.07 0.03 -1.80
CA ILE A 41 -4.89 1.00 -2.51
C ILE A 41 -4.96 0.55 -3.97
N THR A 42 -6.17 0.43 -4.49
CA THR A 42 -6.46 -0.16 -5.80
C THR A 42 -7.60 0.59 -6.49
N GLY A 43 -8.09 0.06 -7.60
CA GLY A 43 -9.21 0.63 -8.35
C GLY A 43 -8.79 1.78 -9.25
N ILE A 44 -9.73 2.21 -10.08
CA ILE A 44 -9.56 3.41 -10.93
C ILE A 44 -9.42 4.61 -10.00
N ASN A 45 -8.49 5.52 -10.30
CA ASN A 45 -8.19 6.70 -9.49
C ASN A 45 -7.65 6.41 -8.07
N GLN A 46 -7.15 5.20 -7.78
CA GLN A 46 -6.54 4.87 -6.49
C GLN A 46 -7.50 5.14 -5.31
N SER A 47 -8.77 4.74 -5.43
CA SER A 47 -9.79 5.06 -4.41
C SER A 47 -10.22 3.88 -3.54
N VAL A 48 -9.91 2.64 -3.94
CA VAL A 48 -10.45 1.43 -3.31
C VAL A 48 -9.44 0.84 -2.35
N LEU A 49 -9.82 0.71 -1.08
CA LEU A 49 -9.11 -0.13 -0.12
C LEU A 49 -9.41 -1.59 -0.44
N SER A 50 -8.36 -2.39 -0.61
CA SER A 50 -8.45 -3.82 -0.91
C SER A 50 -7.58 -4.64 0.04
N ARG A 51 -7.96 -5.91 0.24
CA ARG A 51 -7.06 -6.94 0.75
C ARG A 51 -6.30 -7.55 -0.42
N LEU A 52 -5.03 -7.84 -0.20
CA LEU A 52 -4.20 -8.60 -1.13
C LEU A 52 -3.79 -9.91 -0.45
N ASP A 53 -4.08 -11.03 -1.08
CA ASP A 53 -3.53 -12.32 -0.68
C ASP A 53 -2.07 -12.41 -1.19
N PRO A 54 -1.05 -12.40 -0.31
CA PRO A 54 0.33 -12.44 -0.75
C PRO A 54 0.75 -13.78 -1.37
N ALA A 55 0.02 -14.87 -1.13
CA ALA A 55 0.34 -16.18 -1.68
C ALA A 55 -0.20 -16.36 -3.11
N THR A 56 -1.38 -15.80 -3.40
CA THR A 56 -2.06 -15.97 -4.70
C THR A 56 -2.03 -14.72 -5.56
N GLY A 57 -1.77 -13.55 -4.97
CA GLY A 57 -1.89 -12.25 -5.64
C GLY A 57 -3.34 -11.79 -5.82
N VAL A 58 -4.33 -12.50 -5.25
CA VAL A 58 -5.74 -12.13 -5.37
C VAL A 58 -6.02 -10.83 -4.63
N VAL A 59 -6.62 -9.86 -5.33
CA VAL A 59 -7.09 -8.59 -4.80
C VAL A 59 -8.58 -8.67 -4.52
N SER A 60 -8.98 -8.41 -3.28
CA SER A 60 -10.37 -8.38 -2.84
C SER A 60 -10.74 -6.96 -2.36
N PRO A 61 -11.59 -6.23 -3.10
CA PRO A 61 -12.09 -4.92 -2.67
C PRO A 61 -12.78 -5.00 -1.31
N ILE A 62 -12.55 -3.97 -0.49
CA ILE A 62 -13.22 -3.79 0.81
C ILE A 62 -14.18 -2.62 0.73
N GLU A 63 -13.66 -1.43 0.41
CA GLU A 63 -14.41 -0.17 0.49
C GLU A 63 -13.90 0.85 -0.54
N ASP A 64 -14.80 1.62 -1.14
CA ASP A 64 -14.45 2.78 -1.96
C ASP A 64 -14.35 4.03 -1.09
N LEU A 65 -13.13 4.57 -0.97
CA LEU A 65 -12.83 5.69 -0.11
C LEU A 65 -12.77 7.02 -0.87
N ALA A 66 -13.18 7.06 -2.15
CA ALA A 66 -13.17 8.26 -2.99
C ALA A 66 -13.93 9.44 -2.35
N GLY A 67 -14.99 9.14 -1.59
CA GLY A 67 -15.85 10.16 -1.00
C GLY A 67 -16.59 11.00 -2.05
N PRO A 68 -17.27 12.08 -1.61
CA PRO A 68 -18.17 12.84 -2.49
C PRO A 68 -17.43 13.58 -3.62
N ASN A 69 -16.18 13.96 -3.39
CA ASN A 69 -15.38 14.74 -4.33
C ASN A 69 -14.46 13.87 -5.21
N GLN A 70 -14.67 12.55 -5.23
CA GLN A 70 -13.90 11.61 -6.05
C GLN A 70 -12.39 11.72 -5.81
N GLY A 71 -12.00 11.80 -4.53
CA GLY A 71 -10.61 11.96 -4.12
C GLY A 71 -9.76 10.71 -4.38
N GLN A 72 -8.48 10.93 -4.66
CA GLN A 72 -7.49 9.86 -4.84
C GLN A 72 -6.76 9.62 -3.52
N LEU A 73 -6.49 8.36 -3.21
CA LEU A 73 -5.69 7.99 -2.04
C LEU A 73 -4.20 7.99 -2.40
N GLY A 74 -3.36 8.54 -1.53
CA GLY A 74 -1.92 8.63 -1.74
C GLY A 74 -1.15 7.47 -1.10
N THR A 75 -1.02 7.52 0.23
CA THR A 75 -0.19 6.58 1.00
C THR A 75 -1.01 5.89 2.07
N LEU A 76 -0.63 4.66 2.42
CA LEU A 76 -1.32 3.83 3.42
C LEU A 76 -0.33 3.40 4.50
N THR A 77 -0.71 3.58 5.76
CA THR A 77 0.02 3.09 6.93
C THR A 77 -0.97 2.50 7.95
N GLY A 78 -0.51 1.86 9.01
CA GLY A 78 -1.40 1.17 9.94
C GLY A 78 -0.87 1.03 11.37
N ASP A 79 -1.83 0.94 12.29
CA ASP A 79 -1.67 0.57 13.69
C ASP A 79 -2.35 -0.79 13.90
N PRO A 80 -1.60 -1.91 13.83
CA PRO A 80 -2.16 -3.24 13.98
C PRO A 80 -2.67 -3.51 15.40
N ALA A 81 -2.14 -2.82 16.42
CA ALA A 81 -2.52 -3.06 17.82
C ALA A 81 -3.95 -2.60 18.11
N THR A 82 -4.43 -1.59 17.39
CA THR A 82 -5.77 -1.03 17.55
C THR A 82 -6.65 -1.20 16.31
N HIS A 83 -6.20 -2.02 15.35
CA HIS A 83 -6.90 -2.27 14.10
C HIS A 83 -7.22 -1.01 13.28
N ARG A 84 -6.29 -0.04 13.23
CA ARG A 84 -6.47 1.19 12.45
C ARG A 84 -5.57 1.21 11.23
N LEU A 85 -6.11 1.69 10.10
CA LEU A 85 -5.35 2.11 8.93
C LEU A 85 -5.48 3.63 8.79
N PHE A 86 -4.44 4.25 8.28
CA PHE A 86 -4.40 5.68 8.00
C PHE A 86 -4.00 5.90 6.54
N THR A 87 -4.75 6.74 5.86
CA THR A 87 -4.46 7.13 4.47
C THR A 87 -4.74 8.61 4.27
N VAL A 88 -4.14 9.17 3.23
CA VAL A 88 -4.37 10.53 2.77
C VAL A 88 -5.24 10.47 1.54
N ARG A 89 -6.40 11.13 1.59
CA ARG A 89 -7.25 11.39 0.43
C ARG A 89 -7.04 12.81 -0.05
N THR A 90 -6.73 12.96 -1.33
CA THR A 90 -6.59 14.26 -2.00
C THR A 90 -7.71 14.40 -3.03
N SER A 91 -8.50 15.46 -2.92
CA SER A 91 -9.54 15.79 -3.90
C SER A 91 -9.26 17.14 -4.54
N VAL A 92 -9.62 17.27 -5.82
CA VAL A 92 -9.52 18.52 -6.58
C VAL A 92 -10.91 18.85 -7.10
N THR A 93 -11.47 19.96 -6.65
CA THR A 93 -12.78 20.45 -7.12
C THR A 93 -12.60 21.75 -7.89
N PHE A 94 -13.42 21.92 -8.92
CA PHE A 94 -13.47 23.18 -9.67
C PHE A 94 -14.46 24.13 -9.00
N VAL A 95 -14.01 25.34 -8.73
CA VAL A 95 -14.83 26.42 -8.20
C VAL A 95 -14.98 27.48 -9.31
N PRO A 96 -16.17 27.64 -9.88
CA PRO A 96 -16.40 28.63 -10.94
C PRO A 96 -16.03 30.06 -10.48
N PRO A 97 -15.53 30.92 -11.40
CA PRO A 97 -15.39 30.68 -12.83
C PRO A 97 -14.05 30.05 -13.26
N SER A 98 -13.04 29.98 -12.38
CA SER A 98 -11.68 29.60 -12.81
C SER A 98 -10.73 29.14 -11.70
N SER A 99 -11.21 28.86 -10.48
CA SER A 99 -10.36 28.39 -9.40
C SER A 99 -10.47 26.88 -9.19
N ILE A 100 -9.41 26.29 -8.67
CA ILE A 100 -9.41 24.92 -8.17
C ILE A 100 -9.24 24.95 -6.66
N ASN A 101 -9.94 24.06 -5.97
CA ASN A 101 -9.73 23.82 -4.55
C ASN A 101 -9.14 22.42 -4.37
N ILE A 102 -7.99 22.35 -3.69
CA ILE A 102 -7.32 21.09 -3.36
C ILE A 102 -7.56 20.84 -1.88
N THR A 103 -8.24 19.75 -1.57
CA THR A 103 -8.51 19.35 -0.19
C THR A 103 -7.76 18.06 0.12
N ASN A 104 -6.92 18.11 1.15
CA ASN A 104 -6.26 16.93 1.71
C ASN A 104 -6.99 16.51 2.98
N GLU A 105 -7.25 15.22 3.12
CA GLU A 105 -7.90 14.64 4.27
C GLU A 105 -7.13 13.42 4.74
N VAL A 106 -6.98 13.26 6.06
CA VAL A 106 -6.50 12.01 6.65
C VAL A 106 -7.71 11.22 7.10
N LEU A 107 -7.80 10.00 6.60
CA LEU A 107 -8.82 9.03 6.96
C LEU A 107 -8.22 8.09 8.01
N THR A 108 -8.98 7.84 9.07
CA THR A 108 -8.75 6.72 9.99
C THR A 108 -9.79 5.66 9.69
N ILE A 109 -9.33 4.44 9.41
CA ILE A 109 -10.15 3.35 8.90
C ILE A 109 -9.98 2.14 9.83
N ASN A 110 -11.05 1.42 10.11
CA ASN A 110 -10.97 0.14 10.79
C ASN A 110 -10.43 -0.92 9.81
N SER A 111 -9.30 -1.53 10.13
CA SER A 111 -8.66 -2.56 9.32
C SER A 111 -9.48 -3.86 9.19
N GLN A 112 -10.40 -4.11 10.12
CA GLN A 112 -11.16 -5.36 10.18
C GLN A 112 -12.27 -5.42 9.13
N ASP A 113 -12.92 -4.28 8.87
CA ASP A 113 -14.10 -4.19 8.00
C ASP A 113 -14.02 -3.07 6.96
N GLY A 114 -13.00 -2.20 7.01
CA GLY A 114 -12.82 -1.09 6.07
C GLY A 114 -13.64 0.16 6.42
N THR A 115 -14.36 0.18 7.53
CA THR A 115 -15.19 1.32 7.92
C THR A 115 -14.35 2.55 8.22
N VAL A 116 -14.74 3.71 7.67
CA VAL A 116 -14.08 4.99 7.98
C VAL A 116 -14.54 5.45 9.37
N ILE A 117 -13.62 5.44 10.34
CA ILE A 117 -13.86 5.88 11.73
C ILE A 117 -13.92 7.41 11.79
N THR A 118 -12.95 8.09 11.17
CA THR A 118 -12.92 9.56 11.09
C THR A 118 -12.29 10.03 9.80
N THR A 119 -12.73 11.20 9.33
CA THR A 119 -12.07 11.98 8.27
C THR A 119 -11.71 13.35 8.85
N LYS A 120 -10.47 13.80 8.65
CA LYS A 120 -10.02 15.14 9.06
C LYS A 120 -9.29 15.84 7.94
N GLN A 121 -9.74 17.05 7.64
CA GLN A 121 -9.05 17.91 6.69
C GLN A 121 -7.68 18.34 7.26
N VAL A 122 -6.66 18.30 6.41
CA VAL A 122 -5.31 18.74 6.70
C VAL A 122 -5.01 19.94 5.80
N ASN A 123 -4.78 21.10 6.40
CA ASN A 123 -4.51 22.35 5.68
C ASN A 123 -3.03 22.48 5.28
N ALA A 124 -2.49 21.44 4.65
CA ALA A 124 -1.13 21.40 4.11
C ALA A 124 -1.04 20.36 2.99
N PRO A 125 -0.12 20.51 2.01
CA PRO A 125 0.24 19.45 1.09
C PRO A 125 0.81 18.24 1.84
N VAL A 126 0.33 17.04 1.50
CA VAL A 126 0.77 15.80 2.14
C VAL A 126 1.21 14.82 1.06
N ASN A 127 2.49 14.47 1.06
CA ASN A 127 3.04 13.48 0.13
C ASN A 127 2.97 12.08 0.73
N GLN A 128 3.21 11.95 2.04
CA GLN A 128 3.22 10.68 2.73
C GLN A 128 2.73 10.81 4.17
N VAL A 129 2.01 9.79 4.66
CA VAL A 129 1.68 9.61 6.07
C VAL A 129 2.41 8.37 6.61
N VAL A 130 2.92 8.47 7.83
CA VAL A 130 3.55 7.36 8.56
C VAL A 130 3.05 7.35 10.00
N PHE A 131 2.75 6.16 10.52
CA PHE A 131 2.41 5.95 11.92
C PHE A 131 3.63 5.43 12.68
N ASP A 132 4.01 6.12 13.75
CA ASP A 132 4.95 5.61 14.74
C ASP A 132 4.18 4.92 15.87
N SER A 133 4.30 3.60 15.93
CA SER A 133 3.62 2.77 16.92
C SER A 133 4.17 2.93 18.34
N ALA A 134 5.45 3.29 18.49
CA ALA A 134 6.06 3.45 19.81
C ALA A 134 5.47 4.66 20.55
N SER A 135 5.19 5.74 19.83
CA SER A 135 4.62 6.97 20.38
C SER A 135 3.15 7.19 20.03
N SER A 136 2.51 6.25 19.31
CA SER A 136 1.13 6.38 18.79
C SER A 136 0.89 7.71 18.06
N THR A 137 1.85 8.12 17.24
CA THR A 137 1.86 9.42 16.59
C THR A 137 1.88 9.29 15.07
N LEU A 138 1.08 10.11 14.38
CA LEU A 138 1.15 10.26 12.94
C LEU A 138 2.10 11.37 12.55
N PHE A 139 2.92 11.10 11.54
CA PHE A 139 3.77 12.08 10.89
C PHE A 139 3.39 12.22 9.43
N LEU A 140 3.44 13.45 8.94
CA LEU A 140 3.23 13.81 7.56
C LEU A 140 4.52 14.34 6.97
N LEU A 141 4.89 13.80 5.81
CA LEU A 141 5.89 14.38 4.94
C LEU A 141 5.18 15.30 3.94
N GLY A 142 5.45 16.60 4.06
CA GLY A 142 5.09 17.59 3.03
C GLY A 142 6.29 17.92 2.15
N SER A 143 6.12 18.86 1.22
CA SER A 143 7.18 19.28 0.30
C SER A 143 8.40 19.88 0.98
N ASN A 144 8.22 20.53 2.13
CA ASN A 144 9.25 21.34 2.78
C ASN A 144 9.64 20.84 4.17
N GLY A 145 9.10 19.72 4.63
CA GLY A 145 9.29 19.32 6.02
C GLY A 145 8.47 18.12 6.47
N ILE A 146 8.75 17.74 7.71
CA ILE A 146 8.02 16.74 8.48
C ILE A 146 7.20 17.47 9.52
N SER A 147 5.93 17.06 9.68
CA SER A 147 5.05 17.55 10.73
C SER A 147 4.40 16.40 11.46
N ARG A 148 4.12 16.59 12.75
CA ARG A 148 3.28 15.70 13.54
C ARG A 148 1.82 16.08 13.32
N LEU A 149 0.97 15.09 13.11
CA LEU A 149 -0.47 15.24 12.92
C LEU A 149 -1.24 14.82 14.18
N ASP A 150 -2.22 15.63 14.56
CA ASP A 150 -3.29 15.22 15.45
C ASP A 150 -4.46 14.64 14.61
N PRO A 151 -4.69 13.32 14.61
CA PRO A 151 -5.77 12.70 13.83
C PRO A 151 -7.17 13.01 14.35
N ALA A 152 -7.33 13.57 15.56
CA ALA A 152 -8.64 13.95 16.08
C ALA A 152 -9.10 15.30 15.51
N THR A 153 -8.16 16.20 15.21
CA THR A 153 -8.45 17.57 14.77
C THR A 153 -8.01 17.87 13.34
N GLY A 154 -7.04 17.14 12.80
CA GLY A 154 -6.37 17.46 11.53
C GLY A 154 -5.25 18.49 11.67
N ALA A 155 -4.99 18.99 12.88
CA ALA A 155 -3.95 19.98 13.13
C ALA A 155 -2.54 19.39 12.97
N THR A 156 -1.63 20.17 12.39
CA THR A 156 -0.23 19.78 12.21
C THR A 156 0.70 20.66 13.04
N THR A 157 1.76 20.05 13.55
CA THR A 157 2.83 20.72 14.30
C THR A 157 4.16 20.44 13.59
N PRO A 158 4.93 21.47 13.17
CA PRO A 158 6.22 21.24 12.52
C PRO A 158 7.19 20.48 13.42
N VAL A 159 7.91 19.52 12.83
CA VAL A 159 8.93 18.71 13.53
C VAL A 159 10.31 18.98 12.95
N ALA A 160 10.43 19.00 11.63
CA ALA A 160 11.68 19.26 10.93
C ALA A 160 11.44 19.97 9.60
N SER A 161 12.37 20.84 9.22
CA SER A 161 12.41 21.42 7.88
C SER A 161 13.31 20.59 6.98
N LEU A 162 12.86 20.37 5.74
CA LEU A 162 13.63 19.76 4.66
C LEU A 162 14.02 20.77 3.58
N SER A 163 13.71 22.06 3.78
CA SER A 163 14.21 23.13 2.92
C SER A 163 15.73 23.25 3.06
N GLY A 164 16.48 23.03 1.98
CA GLY A 164 17.95 23.16 1.96
C GLY A 164 18.70 21.96 1.37
N PHE A 165 18.00 20.88 1.01
CA PHE A 165 18.56 19.80 0.19
C PHE A 165 18.25 20.08 -1.28
N CYS A 166 19.07 20.94 -1.90
CA CYS A 166 19.08 21.20 -3.35
C CYS A 166 20.28 20.50 -3.97
#